data_AF-A0A382RU71-F1
#
_entry.id   AF-A0A382RU71-F1
#
_cell.length_a   1.000
_cell.length_b   1.000
_cell.length_c   1.000
_cell.angle_alpha   90.00
_cell.angle_beta   90.00
_cell.angle_gamma   90.00
#
_symmetry.space_group_name_H-M   'P 1'
#
loop_
_entity.id
_entity.type
_entity.pdbx_description
1 polymer ?
#
loop_
_entity_poly.entity_id
_entity_poly.type
_entity_poly.pdbx_seq_one_letter_code
_entity_poly.pdbx_strand_id
1 'polypeptide(L)'
;TPPPDAGKYIRIGIVALIAIVAFVLVSSQAVTLFMNVEEFADLFITPLYLALISALILSAVALVRVNIVKRHSILWYSLSTAIGFINRNQTSAVSENITSFHDHKLSVPHFVIWQITKVVLFGAFFANVMFGFAIMYAIDGNDLGIENIPTIFSLPFVTPPTDYSFATEKVIPMIPSLLVLVPPILAVIGLRLLLFVGVHHIYKVITSYIQDAAGGKPKWLNYTSTLEAIAGMGIIWSAFNMFFVDNIDYNTKYAIGGTLVIGFALIAFSIFDKIRSRILTHMLKRDVYIRIFTIIAIAVVVGIAMSVNTSVADAKK
;
A
#
# COMPACT_ATOMS: atom_id res chain seq x y z
N THR A 1 31.81 -7.12 -46.74
CA THR A 1 31.84 -6.35 -45.47
C THR A 1 30.49 -6.56 -44.79
N PRO A 2 30.42 -6.90 -43.49
CA PRO A 2 29.13 -7.09 -42.83
C PRO A 2 28.39 -5.74 -42.80
N PRO A 3 27.04 -5.73 -42.89
CA PRO A 3 26.27 -4.50 -43.00
C PRO A 3 26.45 -3.63 -41.75
N PRO A 4 26.41 -2.28 -41.88
CA PRO A 4 26.54 -1.38 -40.73
C PRO A 4 25.47 -1.72 -39.70
N ASP A 5 25.91 -1.86 -38.46
CA ASP A 5 25.10 -2.28 -37.33
C ASP A 5 24.11 -1.15 -36.95
N ALA A 6 23.06 -0.97 -37.75
CA ALA A 6 22.07 0.11 -37.64
C ALA A 6 21.43 0.18 -36.24
N GLY A 7 21.34 -0.97 -35.55
CA GLY A 7 20.90 -1.06 -34.17
C GLY A 7 21.80 -0.30 -33.18
N LYS A 8 23.11 -0.20 -33.44
CA LYS A 8 24.06 0.56 -32.60
C LYS A 8 23.78 2.07 -32.69
N TYR A 9 23.55 2.58 -33.90
CA TYR A 9 23.25 4.01 -34.12
C TYR A 9 21.87 4.40 -33.56
N ILE A 10 20.86 3.53 -33.67
CA ILE A 10 19.54 3.76 -33.07
C ILE A 10 19.64 3.82 -31.54
N ARG A 11 20.37 2.90 -30.90
CA ARG A 11 20.57 2.90 -29.44
C ARG A 11 21.27 4.18 -28.97
N ILE A 12 22.32 4.61 -29.68
CA ILE A 12 23.03 5.86 -29.36
C ILE A 12 22.10 7.06 -29.54
N GLY A 13 21.29 7.09 -30.60
CA GLY A 13 20.30 8.15 -30.84
C GLY A 13 19.25 8.24 -29.72
N ILE A 14 18.74 7.10 -29.23
CA ILE A 14 17.79 7.07 -28.11
C ILE A 14 18.45 7.59 -26.81
N VAL A 15 19.68 7.16 -26.51
CA VAL A 15 20.39 7.63 -25.30
C VAL A 15 20.66 9.13 -25.39
N ALA A 16 21.08 9.63 -26.55
CA ALA A 16 21.29 11.06 -26.77
C ALA A 16 19.99 11.86 -26.58
N LEU A 17 18.86 11.38 -27.12
CA LEU A 17 17.56 12.02 -26.95
C LEU A 17 17.14 12.07 -25.47
N ILE A 18 17.29 10.96 -24.73
CA ILE A 18 16.97 10.90 -23.29
C ILE A 18 17.84 11.90 -22.52
N ALA A 19 19.14 11.97 -22.82
CA ALA A 19 20.05 12.91 -22.15
C ALA A 19 19.66 14.37 -22.42
N ILE A 20 19.31 14.71 -23.67
CA ILE A 20 18.85 16.06 -24.04
C ILE A 20 17.56 16.41 -23.29
N VAL A 21 16.56 15.52 -23.31
CA VAL A 21 15.28 15.76 -22.62
C VAL A 21 15.52 15.92 -21.11
N ALA A 22 16.31 15.06 -20.49
CA ALA A 22 16.65 15.16 -19.08
C ALA A 22 17.36 16.49 -18.75
N PHE A 23 18.32 16.90 -19.58
CA PHE A 23 19.03 18.16 -19.40
C PHE A 23 18.09 19.36 -19.49
N VAL A 24 17.20 19.41 -20.48
CA VAL A 24 16.22 20.50 -20.63
C VAL A 24 15.27 20.57 -19.43
N LEU A 25 14.76 19.41 -18.98
CA LEU A 25 13.88 19.37 -17.81
C LEU A 25 14.60 19.81 -16.54
N VAL A 26 15.79 19.29 -16.27
CA VAL A 26 16.56 19.62 -15.05
C VAL A 26 16.98 21.09 -15.06
N SER A 27 17.48 21.61 -16.19
CA SER A 27 17.91 23.00 -16.28
C SER A 27 16.74 23.97 -16.12
N SER A 28 15.59 23.70 -16.72
CA SER A 28 14.39 24.51 -16.53
C SER A 28 13.95 24.54 -15.06
N GLN A 29 13.91 23.39 -14.39
CA GLN A 29 13.53 23.32 -12.98
C GLN A 29 14.56 23.99 -12.07
N ALA A 30 15.84 23.88 -12.39
CA ALA A 30 16.92 24.53 -11.64
C ALA A 30 16.82 26.06 -11.71
N VAL A 31 16.52 26.62 -12.88
CA VAL A 31 16.31 28.06 -13.04
C VAL A 31 15.09 28.52 -12.24
N THR A 32 13.95 27.80 -12.33
CA THR A 32 12.76 28.12 -11.54
C THR A 32 13.07 28.07 -10.04
N LEU A 33 13.79 27.06 -9.57
CA LEU A 33 14.19 26.97 -8.18
C LEU A 33 15.08 28.14 -7.77
N PHE A 34 16.10 28.45 -8.57
CA PHE A 34 17.03 29.55 -8.28
C PHE A 34 16.32 30.90 -8.20
N MET A 35 15.46 31.22 -9.20
CA MET A 35 14.70 32.47 -9.21
C MET A 35 13.79 32.60 -7.99
N ASN A 36 13.09 31.53 -7.59
CA ASN A 36 12.24 31.56 -6.40
C ASN A 36 13.03 31.69 -5.10
N VAL A 37 14.22 31.07 -5.01
CA VAL A 37 15.09 31.21 -3.83
C VAL A 37 15.60 32.66 -3.72
N GLU A 38 15.99 33.27 -4.84
CA GLU A 38 16.47 34.65 -4.86
C GLU A 38 15.35 35.66 -4.52
N GLU A 39 14.15 35.46 -5.08
CA GLU A 39 13.02 36.39 -4.90
C GLU A 39 12.33 36.24 -3.54
N PHE A 40 12.13 35.01 -3.06
CA PHE A 40 11.25 34.73 -1.92
C PHE A 40 11.98 34.16 -0.69
N ALA A 41 13.26 33.77 -0.82
CA ALA A 41 14.11 33.25 0.27
C ALA A 41 13.35 32.30 1.21
N ASP A 42 13.16 32.69 2.48
CA ASP A 42 12.53 31.87 3.52
C ASP A 42 11.09 31.45 3.20
N LEU A 43 10.33 32.29 2.48
CA LEU A 43 8.95 31.97 2.09
C LEU A 43 8.90 30.81 1.08
N PHE A 44 9.97 30.61 0.31
CA PHE A 44 10.11 29.49 -0.62
C PHE A 44 10.85 28.29 -0.01
N ILE A 45 11.93 28.53 0.74
CA ILE A 45 12.76 27.49 1.34
C ILE A 45 12.01 26.73 2.44
N THR A 46 11.21 27.40 3.25
CA THR A 46 10.54 26.75 4.40
C THR A 46 9.56 25.66 3.96
N PRO A 47 8.59 25.92 3.06
CA PRO A 47 7.70 24.86 2.57
C PRO A 47 8.44 23.74 1.83
N LEU A 48 9.50 24.08 1.09
CA LEU A 48 10.34 23.10 0.39
C LEU A 48 11.06 22.17 1.36
N TYR A 49 11.63 22.72 2.44
CA TYR A 49 12.29 21.98 3.50
C TYR A 49 11.30 21.01 4.18
N LEU A 50 10.13 21.48 4.57
CA LEU A 50 9.09 20.66 5.22
C LEU A 50 8.58 19.56 4.28
N ALA A 51 8.35 19.89 3.01
CA ALA A 51 7.98 18.92 1.98
C ALA A 51 9.06 17.84 1.80
N LEU A 52 10.33 18.21 1.85
CA LEU A 52 11.46 17.29 1.71
C LEU A 52 11.58 16.36 2.93
N ILE A 53 11.42 16.88 4.15
CA ILE A 53 11.36 16.06 5.37
C ILE A 53 10.24 15.03 5.27
N SER A 54 9.04 15.47 4.89
CA SER A 54 7.90 14.56 4.66
C SER A 54 8.22 13.52 3.59
N ALA A 55 8.74 13.94 2.45
CA ALA A 55 9.08 13.07 1.34
C ALA A 55 10.04 11.97 1.76
N LEU A 56 11.09 12.30 2.51
CA LEU A 56 12.07 11.32 3.01
C LEU A 56 11.44 10.35 4.01
N ILE A 57 10.73 10.85 5.02
CA ILE A 57 10.18 10.02 6.10
C ILE A 57 9.09 9.10 5.55
N LEU A 58 8.08 9.65 4.88
CA LEU A 58 6.93 8.90 4.40
C LEU A 58 7.32 7.89 3.31
N SER A 59 8.20 8.27 2.37
CA SER A 59 8.67 7.33 1.35
C SER A 59 9.53 6.21 1.94
N ALA A 60 10.35 6.50 2.96
CA ALA A 60 11.09 5.49 3.69
C ALA A 60 10.15 4.49 4.35
N VAL A 61 9.11 4.96 5.04
CA VAL A 61 8.12 4.10 5.70
C VAL A 61 7.35 3.25 4.68
N ALA A 62 6.94 3.80 3.53
CA ALA A 62 6.20 3.07 2.48
C ALA A 62 7.05 2.04 1.73
N LEU A 63 8.24 2.45 1.27
CA LEU A 63 8.93 1.76 0.18
C LEU A 63 10.14 0.95 0.63
N VAL A 64 10.79 1.34 1.74
CA VAL A 64 12.02 0.68 2.20
C VAL A 64 11.67 -0.67 2.81
N ARG A 65 12.34 -1.71 2.29
CA ARG A 65 12.25 -3.06 2.83
C ARG A 65 13.52 -3.43 3.58
N VAL A 66 13.32 -3.92 4.81
CA VAL A 66 14.39 -4.43 5.68
C VAL A 66 14.65 -5.93 5.46
N ASN A 67 13.83 -6.62 4.65
CA ASN A 67 14.01 -8.06 4.40
C ASN A 67 15.17 -8.33 3.41
N ILE A 68 16.39 -8.28 3.96
CA ILE A 68 17.66 -8.57 3.26
C ILE A 68 17.81 -10.07 2.94
N VAL A 69 16.97 -10.95 3.49
CA VAL A 69 17.07 -12.40 3.22
C VAL A 69 16.42 -12.75 1.88
N LYS A 70 15.22 -12.23 1.61
CA LYS A 70 14.47 -12.55 0.39
C LYS A 70 14.88 -11.71 -0.83
N ARG A 71 15.13 -10.39 -0.66
CA ARG A 71 15.64 -9.46 -1.69
C ARG A 71 14.94 -9.48 -3.05
N HIS A 72 13.66 -9.88 -3.09
CA HIS A 72 12.87 -9.84 -4.32
C HIS A 72 12.48 -8.40 -4.67
N SER A 73 12.62 -8.03 -5.94
CA SER A 73 12.15 -6.75 -6.47
C SER A 73 11.30 -6.98 -7.71
N ILE A 74 10.06 -6.51 -7.67
CA ILE A 74 9.12 -6.65 -8.80
C ILE A 74 9.66 -5.87 -10.00
N LEU A 75 10.18 -4.65 -9.79
CA LEU A 75 10.71 -3.82 -10.87
C LEU A 75 11.93 -4.47 -11.57
N TRP A 76 12.88 -5.01 -10.79
CA TRP A 76 14.06 -5.66 -11.38
C TRP A 76 13.73 -6.99 -12.03
N TYR A 77 12.81 -7.76 -11.44
CA TYR A 77 12.32 -8.97 -12.06
C TYR A 77 11.61 -8.65 -13.39
N SER A 78 10.64 -7.73 -13.40
CA SER A 78 9.91 -7.35 -14.62
C SER A 78 10.86 -6.83 -15.70
N LEU A 79 11.86 -6.03 -15.33
CA LEU A 79 12.89 -5.56 -16.26
C LEU A 79 13.72 -6.71 -16.81
N SER A 80 14.18 -7.63 -15.96
CA SER A 80 14.96 -8.80 -16.41
C SER A 80 14.16 -9.70 -17.36
N THR A 81 12.88 -9.89 -17.06
CA THR A 81 11.95 -10.65 -17.91
C THR A 81 11.71 -9.95 -19.24
N ALA A 82 11.48 -8.63 -19.23
CA ALA A 82 11.29 -7.84 -20.46
C ALA A 82 12.54 -7.85 -21.35
N ILE A 83 13.73 -7.70 -20.77
CA ILE A 83 15.00 -7.81 -21.49
C ILE A 83 15.16 -9.22 -22.09
N GLY A 84 14.83 -10.27 -21.33
CA GLY A 84 14.83 -11.65 -21.83
C GLY A 84 13.91 -11.86 -23.02
N PHE A 85 12.73 -11.23 -23.02
CA PHE A 85 11.80 -11.26 -24.16
C PHE A 85 12.34 -10.55 -25.40
N ILE A 86 13.01 -9.41 -25.24
CA ILE A 86 13.59 -8.65 -26.34
C ILE A 86 14.79 -9.39 -26.97
N ASN A 87 15.57 -10.10 -26.16
CA ASN A 87 16.74 -10.86 -26.60
C ASN A 87 16.43 -12.29 -27.07
N ARG A 88 15.16 -12.67 -27.26
CA ARG A 88 14.79 -14.06 -27.57
C ARG A 88 15.22 -14.50 -28.98
N ASN A 89 15.66 -15.75 -29.09
CA ASN A 89 15.58 -16.51 -30.34
C ASN A 89 14.15 -17.08 -30.49
N GLN A 90 13.61 -17.08 -31.70
CA GLN A 90 12.18 -17.36 -31.98
C GLN A 90 11.72 -18.80 -31.62
N THR A 91 12.64 -19.70 -31.26
CA THR A 91 12.39 -21.13 -31.05
C THR A 91 12.29 -21.57 -29.57
N SER A 92 12.54 -20.70 -28.58
CA SER A 92 12.50 -21.08 -27.16
C SER A 92 11.09 -21.01 -26.57
N ALA A 93 10.74 -21.98 -25.70
CA ALA A 93 9.45 -22.02 -25.03
C ALA A 93 9.29 -20.85 -24.04
N VAL A 94 8.07 -20.31 -23.92
CA VAL A 94 7.76 -19.15 -23.03
C VAL A 94 8.09 -19.46 -21.56
N SER A 95 7.97 -20.72 -21.14
CA SER A 95 8.27 -21.19 -19.79
C SER A 95 9.76 -21.22 -19.45
N GLU A 96 10.66 -21.32 -20.44
CA GLU A 96 12.12 -21.32 -20.21
C GLU A 96 12.64 -19.92 -19.86
N ASN A 97 11.95 -18.87 -20.34
CA ASN A 97 12.38 -17.48 -20.16
C ASN A 97 11.72 -16.77 -18.95
N ILE A 98 10.54 -17.22 -18.50
CA ILE A 98 9.88 -16.67 -17.31
C ILE A 98 10.29 -17.51 -16.09
N THR A 99 11.41 -17.14 -15.48
CA THR A 99 11.84 -17.69 -14.18
C THR A 99 10.81 -17.40 -13.09
N SER A 100 10.72 -18.20 -12.03
CA SER A 100 9.74 -17.90 -10.99
C SER A 100 10.15 -16.62 -10.26
N PHE A 101 9.21 -15.71 -9.99
CA PHE A 101 9.48 -14.53 -9.16
C PHE A 101 10.03 -14.91 -7.77
N HIS A 102 9.73 -16.13 -7.30
CA HIS A 102 10.26 -16.66 -6.05
C HIS A 102 11.77 -16.92 -6.06
N ASP A 103 12.37 -17.16 -7.23
CA ASP A 103 13.78 -17.53 -7.35
C ASP A 103 14.67 -16.31 -7.63
N HIS A 104 14.08 -15.21 -8.10
CA HIS A 104 14.81 -14.00 -8.43
C HIS A 104 15.31 -13.24 -7.20
N LYS A 105 16.62 -13.23 -6.97
CA LYS A 105 17.25 -12.52 -5.85
C LYS A 105 18.29 -11.51 -6.34
N LEU A 106 18.20 -10.29 -5.82
CA LEU A 106 19.23 -9.28 -6.01
C LEU A 106 20.44 -9.56 -5.08
N SER A 107 21.62 -9.12 -5.50
CA SER A 107 22.79 -9.05 -4.62
C SER A 107 22.56 -8.00 -3.52
N VAL A 108 23.25 -8.16 -2.39
CA VAL A 108 23.07 -7.28 -1.22
C VAL A 108 23.39 -5.82 -1.52
N PRO A 109 24.52 -5.47 -2.19
CA PRO A 109 24.81 -4.07 -2.50
C PRO A 109 23.77 -3.46 -3.44
N HIS A 110 23.36 -4.19 -4.48
CA HIS A 110 22.34 -3.72 -5.42
C HIS A 110 20.99 -3.52 -4.73
N PHE A 111 20.63 -4.39 -3.77
CA PHE A 111 19.40 -4.26 -3.01
C PHE A 111 19.40 -3.00 -2.12
N VAL A 112 20.52 -2.69 -1.47
CA VAL A 112 20.67 -1.50 -0.60
C VAL A 112 20.61 -0.22 -1.45
N ILE A 113 21.41 -0.14 -2.51
CA ILE A 113 21.38 0.99 -3.45
C ILE A 113 19.96 1.18 -3.95
N TRP A 114 19.29 0.10 -4.33
CA TRP A 114 17.90 0.16 -4.78
C TRP A 114 16.91 0.65 -3.72
N GLN A 115 17.11 0.37 -2.42
CA GLN A 115 16.25 0.96 -1.38
C GLN A 115 16.42 2.49 -1.32
N ILE A 116 17.65 2.98 -1.42
CA ILE A 116 17.95 4.42 -1.43
C ILE A 116 17.37 5.07 -2.69
N THR A 117 17.61 4.46 -3.86
CA THR A 117 17.10 4.97 -5.13
C THR A 117 15.59 5.09 -5.14
N LYS A 118 14.84 4.17 -4.50
CA LYS A 118 13.38 4.31 -4.39
C LYS A 118 12.95 5.54 -3.61
N VAL A 119 13.60 5.81 -2.48
CA VAL A 119 13.29 6.99 -1.65
C VAL A 119 13.53 8.26 -2.47
N VAL A 120 14.63 8.33 -3.21
CA VAL A 120 14.96 9.48 -4.06
C VAL A 120 13.99 9.61 -5.25
N LEU A 121 13.74 8.52 -5.97
CA LEU A 121 12.90 8.54 -7.17
C LEU A 121 11.41 8.78 -6.87
N PHE A 122 10.91 8.20 -5.79
CA PHE A 122 9.49 8.25 -5.45
C PHE A 122 9.17 9.23 -4.32
N GLY A 123 10.17 9.83 -3.66
CA GLY A 123 9.98 10.74 -2.53
C GLY A 123 9.03 11.89 -2.83
N ALA A 124 9.07 12.43 -4.06
CA ALA A 124 8.18 13.51 -4.49
C ALA A 124 6.68 13.17 -4.35
N PHE A 125 6.28 11.89 -4.49
CA PHE A 125 4.90 11.46 -4.29
C PHE A 125 4.43 11.52 -2.83
N PHE A 126 5.36 11.72 -1.89
CA PHE A 126 5.11 11.78 -0.45
C PHE A 126 5.41 13.16 0.14
N ALA A 127 5.61 14.17 -0.70
CA ALA A 127 5.76 15.55 -0.27
C ALA A 127 4.44 16.04 0.35
N ASN A 128 4.47 16.34 1.65
CA ASN A 128 3.33 16.89 2.38
C ASN A 128 3.85 17.92 3.39
N VAL A 129 3.58 19.19 3.13
CA VAL A 129 4.07 20.31 3.95
C VAL A 129 3.52 20.23 5.38
N MET A 130 2.24 19.87 5.54
CA MET A 130 1.60 19.79 6.85
C MET A 130 2.18 18.68 7.71
N PHE A 131 2.47 17.52 7.11
CA PHE A 131 3.16 16.43 7.80
C PHE A 131 4.60 16.82 8.18
N GLY A 132 5.34 17.41 7.25
CA GLY A 132 6.69 17.90 7.51
C GLY A 132 6.72 18.92 8.65
N PHE A 133 5.78 19.85 8.66
CA PHE A 133 5.57 20.81 9.75
C PHE A 133 5.31 20.09 11.07
N ALA A 134 4.38 19.14 11.10
CA ALA A 134 4.03 18.39 12.31
C ALA A 134 5.24 17.67 12.90
N ILE A 135 6.07 17.04 12.05
CA ILE A 135 7.29 16.36 12.51
C ILE A 135 8.28 17.35 13.11
N MET A 136 8.56 18.46 12.44
CA MET A 136 9.49 19.46 12.96
C MET A 136 8.97 20.07 14.26
N TYR A 137 7.69 20.41 14.31
CA TYR A 137 7.02 20.93 15.49
C TYR A 137 7.13 19.97 16.70
N ALA A 138 6.96 18.66 16.46
CA ALA A 138 7.12 17.63 17.49
C ALA A 138 8.59 17.42 17.90
N ILE A 139 9.54 17.51 16.98
CA ILE A 139 10.99 17.41 17.27
C ILE A 139 11.44 18.57 18.17
N ASP A 140 10.86 19.75 17.98
CA ASP A 140 11.10 20.93 18.81
C ASP A 140 10.51 20.80 20.23
N GLY A 141 9.89 19.68 20.56
CA GLY A 141 9.35 19.36 21.89
C GLY A 141 7.93 19.85 22.13
N ASN A 142 7.23 20.33 21.09
CA ASN A 142 5.83 20.73 21.22
C ASN A 142 4.89 19.51 21.19
N ASP A 143 3.75 19.65 21.85
CA ASP A 143 2.74 18.59 21.90
C ASP A 143 1.73 18.69 20.75
N LEU A 144 1.49 17.55 20.09
CA LEU A 144 0.46 17.37 19.06
C LEU A 144 -0.73 16.54 19.57
N GLY A 145 -0.72 16.14 20.84
CA GLY A 145 -1.69 15.26 21.46
C GLY A 145 -1.59 13.81 21.01
N ILE A 146 -0.39 13.36 20.64
CA ILE A 146 -0.12 11.97 20.17
C ILE A 146 -0.48 10.97 21.26
N GLU A 147 -0.23 11.32 22.52
CA GLU A 147 -0.55 10.53 23.71
C GLU A 147 -2.04 10.19 23.84
N ASN A 148 -2.92 11.04 23.30
CA ASN A 148 -4.35 10.86 23.38
C ASN A 148 -4.89 9.95 22.27
N ILE A 149 -4.15 9.74 21.17
CA ILE A 149 -4.57 8.94 20.00
C ILE A 149 -5.16 7.58 20.36
N PRO A 150 -4.60 6.77 21.28
CA PRO A 150 -5.18 5.46 21.60
C PRO A 150 -6.64 5.52 22.07
N THR A 151 -7.07 6.65 22.62
CA THR A 151 -8.47 6.88 23.03
C THR A 151 -9.44 6.73 21.87
N ILE A 152 -9.01 7.00 20.63
CA ILE A 152 -9.85 6.88 19.43
C ILE A 152 -10.46 5.48 19.27
N PHE A 153 -9.74 4.43 19.67
CA PHE A 153 -10.21 3.05 19.57
C PHE A 153 -11.34 2.73 20.54
N SER A 154 -11.51 3.54 21.59
CA SER A 154 -12.60 3.40 22.55
C SER A 154 -13.84 4.19 22.17
N LEU A 155 -13.70 5.27 21.37
CA LEU A 155 -14.79 6.22 21.07
C LEU A 155 -16.04 5.55 20.49
N PRO A 156 -15.96 4.60 19.54
CA PRO A 156 -17.15 3.95 19.00
C PRO A 156 -17.93 3.11 20.05
N PHE A 157 -17.28 2.73 21.14
CA PHE A 157 -17.80 1.76 22.11
C PHE A 157 -18.28 2.39 23.42
N VAL A 158 -18.05 3.69 23.61
CA VAL A 158 -18.47 4.42 24.80
C VAL A 158 -19.64 5.35 24.49
N THR A 159 -20.54 5.49 25.45
CA THR A 159 -21.57 6.54 25.41
C THR A 159 -21.04 7.75 26.15
N PRO A 160 -20.63 8.83 25.47
CA PRO A 160 -20.10 10.00 26.14
C PRO A 160 -21.18 10.65 27.01
N PRO A 161 -20.78 11.26 28.14
CA PRO A 161 -21.62 12.17 28.90
C PRO A 161 -22.22 13.29 28.02
N THR A 162 -23.33 13.88 28.46
CA THR A 162 -24.01 14.98 27.74
C THR A 162 -23.30 16.33 27.83
N ASP A 163 -22.29 16.45 28.67
CA ASP A 163 -21.50 17.66 28.87
C ASP A 163 -20.24 17.71 27.99
N TYR A 164 -19.72 18.92 27.79
CA TYR A 164 -18.56 19.17 26.92
C TYR A 164 -17.21 18.71 27.50
N SER A 165 -17.19 18.22 28.76
CA SER A 165 -15.96 17.76 29.42
C SER A 165 -15.29 16.63 28.66
N PHE A 166 -16.09 15.65 28.21
CA PHE A 166 -15.58 14.48 27.50
C PHE A 166 -14.85 14.85 26.21
N ALA A 167 -15.42 15.78 25.42
CA ALA A 167 -14.78 16.27 24.21
C ALA A 167 -13.49 17.05 24.53
N THR A 168 -13.54 17.90 25.57
CA THR A 168 -12.41 18.75 25.97
C THR A 168 -11.21 17.93 26.46
N GLU A 169 -11.47 16.86 27.21
CA GLU A 169 -10.39 16.02 27.77
C GLU A 169 -9.88 14.96 26.80
N LYS A 170 -10.74 14.44 25.92
CA LYS A 170 -10.41 13.24 25.11
C LYS A 170 -10.29 13.51 23.62
N VAL A 171 -11.07 14.44 23.06
CA VAL A 171 -11.16 14.63 21.61
C VAL A 171 -10.33 15.82 21.14
N ILE A 172 -10.52 16.99 21.75
CA ILE A 172 -9.84 18.24 21.37
C ILE A 172 -8.30 18.08 21.35
N PRO A 173 -7.67 17.45 22.36
CA PRO A 173 -6.21 17.31 22.37
C PRO A 173 -5.68 16.51 21.18
N MET A 174 -6.44 15.55 20.65
CA MET A 174 -6.00 14.71 19.53
C MET A 174 -6.10 15.39 18.16
N ILE A 175 -6.89 16.46 18.02
CA ILE A 175 -7.22 17.08 16.72
C ILE A 175 -5.97 17.42 15.90
N PRO A 176 -4.90 18.05 16.46
CA PRO A 176 -3.70 18.35 15.68
C PRO A 176 -3.10 17.06 15.08
N SER A 177 -2.87 16.03 15.90
CA SER A 177 -2.36 14.74 15.43
C SER A 177 -3.25 14.09 14.36
N LEU A 178 -4.56 14.08 14.56
CA LEU A 178 -5.52 13.46 13.65
C LEU A 178 -5.62 14.18 12.31
N LEU A 179 -5.27 15.47 12.25
CA LEU A 179 -5.34 16.27 11.03
C LEU A 179 -4.03 16.20 10.23
N VAL A 180 -2.89 16.42 10.88
CA VAL A 180 -1.61 16.60 10.17
C VAL A 180 -0.67 15.39 10.21
N LEU A 181 -0.81 14.50 11.20
CA LEU A 181 0.16 13.42 11.45
C LEU A 181 -0.39 12.04 11.07
N VAL A 182 -1.57 11.69 11.57
CA VAL A 182 -2.15 10.34 11.43
C VAL A 182 -2.53 10.01 9.98
N PRO A 183 -3.24 10.87 9.21
CA PRO A 183 -3.69 10.51 7.87
C PRO A 183 -2.53 10.20 6.91
N PRO A 184 -1.45 11.00 6.84
CA PRO A 184 -0.30 10.66 6.00
C PRO A 184 0.38 9.33 6.38
N ILE A 185 0.48 9.03 7.68
CA ILE A 185 1.05 7.76 8.16
C ILE A 185 0.17 6.58 7.77
N LEU A 186 -1.16 6.68 7.99
CA LEU A 186 -2.10 5.65 7.58
C LEU A 186 -2.06 5.43 6.08
N ALA A 187 -2.03 6.48 5.27
CA ALA A 187 -1.94 6.38 3.81
C ALA A 187 -0.68 5.61 3.37
N VAL A 188 0.47 5.91 3.98
CA VAL A 188 1.76 5.27 3.67
C VAL A 188 1.82 3.81 4.15
N ILE A 189 1.26 3.49 5.32
CA ILE A 189 1.12 2.12 5.80
C ILE A 189 0.16 1.33 4.89
N GLY A 190 -0.96 1.93 4.49
CA GLY A 190 -1.92 1.35 3.57
C GLY A 190 -1.30 1.07 2.20
N LEU A 191 -0.53 2.03 1.65
CA LEU A 191 0.24 1.83 0.42
C LEU A 191 1.24 0.69 0.56
N ARG A 192 1.97 0.64 1.68
CA ARG A 192 2.91 -0.43 1.98
C ARG A 192 2.22 -1.80 1.97
N LEU A 193 1.05 -1.90 2.59
CA LEU A 193 0.24 -3.10 2.63
C LEU A 193 -0.25 -3.48 1.22
N LEU A 194 -0.74 -2.53 0.44
CA LEU A 194 -1.17 -2.75 -0.94
C LEU A 194 -0.01 -3.27 -1.80
N LEU A 195 1.17 -2.66 -1.72
CA LEU A 195 2.33 -3.05 -2.51
C LEU A 195 2.88 -4.42 -2.11
N PHE A 196 3.01 -4.70 -0.82
CA PHE A 196 3.69 -5.91 -0.33
C PHE A 196 2.77 -7.09 -0.03
N VAL A 197 1.54 -6.85 0.41
CA VAL A 197 0.54 -7.91 0.57
C VAL A 197 -0.21 -8.09 -0.74
N GLY A 198 -0.73 -7.03 -1.34
CA GLY A 198 -1.50 -7.10 -2.58
C GLY A 198 -0.63 -7.42 -3.81
N VAL A 199 0.03 -6.39 -4.35
CA VAL A 199 0.72 -6.46 -5.65
C VAL A 199 1.76 -7.59 -5.68
N HIS A 200 2.58 -7.71 -4.64
CA HIS A 200 3.62 -8.74 -4.56
C HIS A 200 3.06 -10.17 -4.59
N HIS A 201 1.97 -10.45 -3.87
CA HIS A 201 1.38 -11.80 -3.86
C HIS A 201 0.57 -12.08 -5.12
N ILE A 202 -0.11 -11.08 -5.69
CA ILE A 202 -0.74 -11.17 -7.02
C ILE A 202 0.31 -11.53 -8.07
N TYR A 203 1.45 -10.84 -8.06
CA TYR A 203 2.55 -11.10 -8.98
C TYR A 203 3.08 -12.54 -8.85
N LYS A 204 3.20 -13.02 -7.61
CA LYS A 204 3.56 -14.41 -7.34
C LYS A 204 2.52 -15.39 -7.88
N VAL A 205 1.22 -15.14 -7.67
CA VAL A 205 0.13 -15.99 -8.17
C VAL A 205 0.16 -16.07 -9.69
N ILE A 206 0.29 -14.93 -10.38
CA ILE A 206 0.32 -14.89 -11.85
C ILE A 206 1.52 -15.67 -12.40
N THR A 207 2.71 -15.44 -11.84
CA THR A 207 3.94 -16.13 -12.30
C THR A 207 3.88 -17.63 -12.03
N SER A 208 3.38 -18.05 -10.85
CA SER A 208 3.14 -19.48 -10.56
C SER A 208 2.09 -20.09 -11.47
N TYR A 209 1.01 -19.37 -11.78
CA TYR A 209 -0.03 -19.83 -12.71
C TYR A 209 0.53 -20.10 -14.10
N ILE A 210 1.33 -19.18 -14.66
CA ILE A 210 1.92 -19.34 -15.99
C ILE A 210 2.82 -20.60 -16.03
N GLN A 211 3.63 -20.82 -15.00
CA GLN A 211 4.51 -21.99 -14.90
C GLN A 211 3.73 -23.29 -14.74
N ASP A 212 2.77 -23.35 -13.81
CA ASP A 212 1.97 -24.54 -13.55
C ASP A 212 1.03 -24.88 -14.72
N ALA A 213 0.55 -23.86 -15.45
CA ALA A 213 -0.25 -24.05 -16.67
C ALA A 213 0.61 -24.61 -17.83
N ALA A 214 1.84 -24.12 -18.01
CA ALA A 214 2.78 -24.70 -18.97
C ALA A 214 3.14 -26.15 -18.62
N GLY A 215 3.20 -26.49 -17.34
CA GLY A 215 3.38 -27.86 -16.84
C GLY A 215 2.10 -28.72 -16.78
N GLY A 216 0.95 -28.18 -17.21
CA GLY A 216 -0.33 -28.90 -17.28
C GLY A 216 -1.01 -29.21 -15.94
N LYS A 217 -0.56 -28.64 -14.82
CA LYS A 217 -1.08 -28.92 -13.46
C LYS A 217 -1.39 -27.64 -12.68
N PRO A 218 -2.36 -26.81 -13.10
CA PRO A 218 -2.71 -25.58 -12.41
C PRO A 218 -3.33 -25.84 -11.03
N LYS A 219 -2.78 -25.20 -9.99
CA LYS A 219 -3.24 -25.30 -8.59
C LYS A 219 -4.24 -24.21 -8.21
N TRP A 220 -5.42 -24.22 -8.83
CA TRP A 220 -6.46 -23.20 -8.66
C TRP A 220 -6.80 -22.87 -7.20
N LEU A 221 -6.94 -23.89 -6.34
CA LEU A 221 -7.27 -23.68 -4.92
C LEU A 221 -6.21 -22.85 -4.17
N ASN A 222 -4.94 -23.00 -4.51
CA ASN A 222 -3.85 -22.23 -3.90
C ASN A 222 -3.86 -20.76 -4.36
N TYR A 223 -4.23 -20.51 -5.62
CA TYR A 223 -4.36 -19.17 -6.17
C TYR A 223 -5.52 -18.42 -5.51
N THR A 224 -6.70 -19.05 -5.46
CA THR A 224 -7.90 -18.47 -4.82
C THR A 224 -7.65 -18.19 -3.34
N SER A 225 -7.07 -19.14 -2.60
CA SER A 225 -6.69 -18.93 -1.18
C SER A 225 -5.79 -17.70 -1.00
N THR A 226 -4.80 -17.51 -1.89
CA THR A 226 -3.91 -16.35 -1.80
C THR A 226 -4.67 -15.04 -2.08
N LEU A 227 -5.57 -15.02 -3.05
CA LEU A 227 -6.40 -13.86 -3.36
C LEU A 227 -7.39 -13.53 -2.22
N GLU A 228 -7.97 -14.55 -1.59
CA GLU A 228 -8.83 -14.38 -0.41
C GLU A 228 -8.08 -13.82 0.80
N ALA A 229 -6.83 -14.23 1.02
CA ALA A 229 -5.99 -13.61 2.06
C ALA A 229 -5.75 -12.13 1.79
N ILE A 230 -5.50 -11.76 0.52
CA ILE A 230 -5.31 -10.36 0.12
C ILE A 230 -6.59 -9.56 0.34
N ALA A 231 -7.73 -10.08 -0.08
CA ALA A 231 -9.03 -9.46 0.12
C ALA A 231 -9.35 -9.30 1.61
N GLY A 232 -9.18 -10.36 2.41
CA GLY A 232 -9.39 -10.33 3.86
C GLY A 232 -8.51 -9.29 4.56
N MET A 233 -7.22 -9.20 4.20
CA MET A 233 -6.32 -8.19 4.75
C MET A 233 -6.74 -6.76 4.37
N GLY A 234 -7.21 -6.57 3.13
CA GLY A 234 -7.75 -5.28 2.67
C GLY A 234 -9.00 -4.85 3.44
N ILE A 235 -9.91 -5.79 3.72
CA ILE A 235 -11.11 -5.54 4.52
C ILE A 235 -10.74 -5.21 5.97
N ILE A 236 -9.83 -5.96 6.59
CA ILE A 236 -9.35 -5.66 7.96
C ILE A 236 -8.70 -4.27 8.01
N TRP A 237 -7.89 -3.93 7.01
CA TRP A 237 -7.29 -2.59 6.90
C TRP A 237 -8.36 -1.51 6.77
N SER A 238 -9.40 -1.72 5.96
CA SER A 238 -10.53 -0.79 5.86
C SER A 238 -11.27 -0.63 7.20
N ALA A 239 -11.53 -1.73 7.92
CA ALA A 239 -12.13 -1.66 9.26
C ALA A 239 -11.26 -0.89 10.25
N PHE A 240 -9.94 -1.03 10.18
CA PHE A 240 -9.01 -0.25 11.00
C PHE A 240 -9.09 1.26 10.68
N ASN A 241 -9.27 1.64 9.41
CA ASN A 241 -9.41 3.04 9.02
C ASN A 241 -10.75 3.66 9.47
N MET A 242 -11.79 2.84 9.71
CA MET A 242 -13.08 3.32 10.24
C MET A 242 -12.98 3.94 11.65
N PHE A 243 -11.89 3.72 12.38
CA PHE A 243 -11.64 4.44 13.64
C PHE A 243 -11.22 5.90 13.44
N PHE A 244 -10.76 6.27 12.24
CA PHE A 244 -10.17 7.58 11.94
C PHE A 244 -11.02 8.41 10.97
N VAL A 245 -12.30 8.08 10.85
CA VAL A 245 -13.25 8.85 10.03
C VAL A 245 -13.66 10.14 10.74
N ASP A 246 -14.03 11.16 9.97
CA ASP A 246 -14.39 12.48 10.50
C ASP A 246 -15.63 12.45 11.41
N ASN A 247 -16.48 11.41 11.28
CA ASN A 247 -17.72 11.26 12.04
C ASN A 247 -17.84 9.86 12.62
N ILE A 248 -17.66 9.74 13.94
CA ILE A 248 -17.95 8.53 14.71
C ILE A 248 -19.34 8.67 15.31
N ASP A 249 -20.26 7.81 14.87
CA ASP A 249 -21.65 7.80 15.31
C ASP A 249 -21.97 6.56 16.16
N TYR A 250 -23.23 6.48 16.61
CA TYR A 250 -23.73 5.36 17.41
C TYR A 250 -23.74 4.01 16.66
N ASN A 251 -23.64 4.00 15.33
CA ASN A 251 -23.63 2.82 14.49
C ASN A 251 -22.21 2.35 14.11
N THR A 252 -21.22 3.20 14.29
CA THR A 252 -19.82 2.96 13.89
C THR A 252 -19.25 1.69 14.54
N LYS A 253 -19.64 1.37 15.79
CA LYS A 253 -19.27 0.10 16.44
C LYS A 253 -19.73 -1.15 15.69
N TYR A 254 -20.92 -1.12 15.11
CA TYR A 254 -21.46 -2.25 14.35
C TYR A 254 -20.80 -2.35 12.98
N ALA A 255 -20.53 -1.22 12.34
CA ALA A 255 -19.80 -1.17 11.08
C ALA A 255 -18.39 -1.76 11.24
N ILE A 256 -17.62 -1.27 12.22
CA ILE A 256 -16.27 -1.77 12.53
C ILE A 256 -16.31 -3.26 12.86
N GLY A 257 -17.19 -3.67 13.78
CA GLY A 257 -17.33 -5.07 14.18
C GLY A 257 -17.68 -5.98 13.01
N GLY A 258 -18.66 -5.58 12.19
CA GLY A 258 -19.09 -6.31 11.00
C GLY A 258 -17.99 -6.48 9.97
N THR A 259 -17.31 -5.40 9.62
CA THR A 259 -16.21 -5.41 8.65
C THR A 259 -15.04 -6.25 9.15
N LEU A 260 -14.69 -6.19 10.45
CA LEU A 260 -13.67 -7.06 11.05
C LEU A 260 -14.06 -8.54 10.95
N VAL A 261 -15.29 -8.90 11.31
CA VAL A 261 -15.76 -10.30 11.25
C VAL A 261 -15.71 -10.84 9.81
N ILE A 262 -16.11 -10.04 8.81
CA ILE A 262 -15.98 -10.42 7.39
C ILE A 262 -14.51 -10.62 7.01
N GLY A 263 -13.64 -9.68 7.39
CA GLY A 263 -12.22 -9.75 7.12
C GLY A 263 -11.56 -11.00 7.71
N PHE A 264 -11.83 -11.29 8.98
CA PHE A 264 -11.32 -12.49 9.65
C PHE A 264 -11.89 -13.78 9.07
N ALA A 265 -13.17 -13.80 8.66
CA ALA A 265 -13.76 -14.96 7.98
C ALA A 265 -13.03 -15.27 6.66
N LEU A 266 -12.72 -14.28 5.84
CA LEU A 266 -11.93 -14.46 4.61
C LEU A 266 -10.51 -14.98 4.89
N ILE A 267 -9.84 -14.45 5.91
CA ILE A 267 -8.52 -14.95 6.32
C ILE A 267 -8.62 -16.41 6.78
N ALA A 268 -9.64 -16.76 7.57
CA ALA A 268 -9.85 -18.14 8.01
C ALA A 268 -10.06 -19.08 6.82
N PHE A 269 -10.94 -18.73 5.89
CA PHE A 269 -11.16 -19.51 4.66
C PHE A 269 -9.87 -19.68 3.85
N SER A 270 -9.09 -18.61 3.69
CA SER A 270 -7.80 -18.65 3.02
C SER A 270 -6.84 -19.64 3.68
N ILE A 271 -6.72 -19.63 5.01
CA ILE A 271 -5.83 -20.53 5.76
C ILE A 271 -6.26 -21.99 5.57
N PHE A 272 -7.55 -22.30 5.75
CA PHE A 272 -8.06 -23.66 5.59
C PHE A 272 -7.87 -24.19 4.16
N ASP A 273 -8.03 -23.33 3.16
CA ASP A 273 -7.83 -23.69 1.76
C ASP A 273 -6.36 -23.90 1.43
N LYS A 274 -5.47 -23.12 2.04
CA LYS A 274 -4.03 -23.30 1.88
C LYS A 274 -3.53 -24.63 2.43
N ILE A 275 -4.20 -25.14 3.48
CA ILE A 275 -3.92 -26.47 4.02
C ILE A 275 -4.44 -27.53 3.05
N ARG A 276 -5.69 -27.39 2.57
CA ARG A 276 -6.33 -28.33 1.65
C ARG A 276 -5.69 -28.35 0.25
N SER A 277 -5.11 -27.24 -0.20
CA SER A 277 -4.47 -27.12 -1.52
C SER A 277 -3.20 -27.96 -1.67
N ARG A 278 -2.68 -28.52 -0.57
CA ARG A 278 -1.62 -29.54 -0.62
C ARG A 278 -2.09 -30.86 -1.23
N ILE A 279 -3.39 -31.14 -1.17
CA ILE A 279 -4.00 -32.40 -1.61
C ILE A 279 -4.96 -32.15 -2.79
N LEU A 280 -5.69 -31.03 -2.78
CA LEU A 280 -6.73 -30.70 -3.78
C LEU A 280 -6.26 -29.58 -4.71
N THR A 281 -6.49 -29.75 -6.03
CA THR A 281 -6.14 -28.74 -7.03
C THR A 281 -7.29 -27.77 -7.35
N HIS A 282 -8.54 -28.23 -7.23
CA HIS A 282 -9.74 -27.48 -7.55
C HIS A 282 -10.62 -27.23 -6.32
N MET A 283 -11.40 -26.16 -6.39
CA MET A 283 -12.37 -25.79 -5.37
C MET A 283 -13.72 -26.48 -5.63
N LEU A 284 -14.33 -27.02 -4.58
CA LEU A 284 -15.68 -27.61 -4.65
C LEU A 284 -16.74 -26.50 -4.73
N LYS A 285 -17.78 -26.69 -5.54
CA LYS A 285 -18.89 -25.70 -5.67
C LYS A 285 -19.53 -25.36 -4.32
N ARG A 286 -19.72 -26.37 -3.45
CA ARG A 286 -20.27 -26.20 -2.10
C ARG A 286 -19.45 -25.21 -1.26
N ASP A 287 -18.12 -25.28 -1.35
CA ASP A 287 -17.24 -24.43 -0.56
C ASP A 287 -17.32 -22.97 -1.00
N VAL A 288 -17.61 -22.70 -2.27
CA VAL A 288 -17.89 -21.34 -2.78
C VAL A 288 -19.20 -20.80 -2.20
N TYR A 289 -20.27 -21.60 -2.22
CA TYR A 289 -21.57 -21.19 -1.69
C TYR A 289 -21.52 -20.86 -0.19
N ILE A 290 -20.82 -21.69 0.61
CA ILE A 290 -20.67 -21.46 2.05
C ILE A 290 -20.04 -20.08 2.32
N ARG A 291 -19.03 -19.68 1.54
CA ARG A 291 -18.35 -18.39 1.72
C ARG A 291 -19.25 -17.21 1.41
N ILE A 292 -19.87 -17.25 0.24
CA ILE A 292 -20.77 -16.19 -0.21
C ILE A 292 -21.90 -16.03 0.81
N PHE A 293 -22.51 -17.14 1.24
CA PHE A 293 -23.58 -17.11 2.22
C PHE A 293 -23.10 -16.61 3.59
N THR A 294 -21.89 -16.99 4.03
CA THR A 294 -21.31 -16.51 5.29
C THR A 294 -21.15 -14.99 5.27
N ILE A 295 -20.58 -14.43 4.19
CA ILE A 295 -20.37 -12.98 4.06
C ILE A 295 -21.71 -12.24 4.03
N ILE A 296 -22.68 -12.74 3.24
CA ILE A 296 -24.01 -12.15 3.16
C ILE A 296 -24.70 -12.22 4.53
N ALA A 297 -24.64 -13.35 5.22
CA ALA A 297 -25.25 -13.51 6.54
C ALA A 297 -24.68 -12.50 7.55
N ILE A 298 -23.36 -12.31 7.59
CA ILE A 298 -22.73 -11.31 8.46
C ILE A 298 -23.21 -9.90 8.09
N ALA A 299 -23.21 -9.55 6.80
CA ALA A 299 -23.66 -8.24 6.33
C ALA A 299 -25.12 -7.96 6.69
N VAL A 300 -26.01 -8.95 6.56
CA VAL A 300 -27.43 -8.84 6.93
C VAL A 300 -27.57 -8.65 8.44
N VAL A 301 -26.89 -9.45 9.27
CA VAL A 301 -26.95 -9.32 10.73
C VAL A 301 -26.48 -7.94 11.18
N VAL A 302 -25.38 -7.44 10.61
CA VAL A 302 -24.85 -6.10 10.90
C VAL A 302 -25.83 -5.01 10.46
N GLY A 303 -26.40 -5.12 9.26
CA GLY A 303 -27.38 -4.18 8.74
C GLY A 303 -28.65 -4.11 9.61
N ILE A 304 -29.13 -5.26 10.09
CA ILE A 304 -30.26 -5.32 11.04
C ILE A 304 -29.88 -4.64 12.36
N ALA A 305 -28.71 -4.94 12.91
CA ALA A 305 -28.26 -4.34 14.17
C ALA A 305 -28.14 -2.81 14.07
N MET A 306 -27.58 -2.31 12.98
CA MET A 306 -27.50 -0.86 12.70
C MET A 306 -28.90 -0.25 12.55
N SER A 307 -29.80 -0.90 11.80
CA SER A 307 -31.17 -0.40 11.61
C SER A 307 -31.93 -0.32 12.93
N VAL A 308 -31.87 -1.36 13.77
CA VAL A 308 -32.49 -1.36 15.10
C VAL A 308 -31.91 -0.25 15.97
N ASN A 309 -30.58 -0.08 15.96
CA ASN A 309 -29.92 0.93 16.77
C ASN A 309 -30.26 2.36 16.31
N THR A 310 -30.39 2.59 14.99
CA THR A 310 -30.94 3.84 14.45
C THR A 310 -32.36 4.09 14.96
N SER A 311 -33.26 3.09 14.91
CA SER A 311 -34.62 3.27 15.43
C SER A 311 -34.65 3.59 16.93
N VAL A 312 -33.77 2.98 17.73
CA VAL A 312 -33.64 3.31 19.16
C VAL A 312 -33.09 4.72 19.36
N ALA A 313 -32.13 5.15 18.55
CA ALA A 313 -31.58 6.51 18.62
C ALA A 313 -32.63 7.56 18.25
N ASP A 314 -33.42 7.33 17.20
CA ASP A 314 -34.50 8.22 16.77
C ASP A 314 -35.60 8.31 17.83
N ALA A 315 -35.93 7.22 18.53
CA ALA A 315 -36.92 7.22 19.61
C ALA A 315 -36.46 7.96 20.88
N LYS A 316 -35.14 8.13 21.06
CA LYS A 316 -34.56 8.87 22.22
C LYS A 316 -34.40 10.36 21.95
N LYS A 317 -34.45 10.78 20.69
CA LYS A 317 -34.33 12.17 20.26
C LYS A 317 -35.65 12.91 20.40
#